data_AF-A0A971EY20-F1
#
_entry.id   AF-A0A971EY20-F1
#
_cell.length_a   1.000
_cell.length_b   1.000
_cell.length_c   1.000
_cell.angle_alpha   90.00
_cell.angle_beta   90.00
_cell.angle_gamma   90.00
#
_symmetry.space_group_name_H-M   'P 1'
#
loop_
_entity.id
_entity.type
_entity.pdbx_description
1 polymer ?
#
loop_
_entity_poly.entity_id
_entity_poly.type
_entity_poly.pdbx_seq_one_letter_code
_entity_poly.pdbx_strand_id
1 'polypeptide(L)'
;MSTLSEIISQYKKQLLDMKDRYCRQILSLPKGTLTVKKLGSGEYWYLKYREGKKIITKYIGKISDSVIEIEKQIALRRTLEKMLKELEAELALIRKFEAVAQGA
;
A
#
# COMPACT_ATOMS: atom_id res chain seq x y z
N MET A 1 -13.54 -30.98 -19.71
CA MET A 1 -13.12 -30.12 -18.59
C MET A 1 -11.75 -29.56 -18.94
N SER A 2 -11.64 -28.24 -19.16
CA SER A 2 -10.41 -27.62 -19.67
C SER A 2 -9.49 -27.29 -18.50
N THR A 3 -8.42 -28.08 -18.35
CA THR A 3 -7.41 -27.95 -17.27
C THR A 3 -6.82 -26.54 -17.17
N LEU A 4 -6.72 -25.84 -18.30
CA LEU A 4 -6.20 -24.47 -18.36
C LEU A 4 -7.12 -23.46 -17.65
N SER A 5 -8.43 -23.61 -17.79
CA SER A 5 -9.41 -22.70 -17.18
C SER A 5 -9.42 -22.81 -15.65
N GLU A 6 -9.26 -24.04 -15.14
CA GLU A 6 -9.16 -24.31 -13.70
C GLU A 6 -7.90 -23.68 -13.10
N ILE A 7 -6.76 -23.81 -13.79
CA ILE A 7 -5.48 -23.20 -13.37
C ILE A 7 -5.61 -21.67 -13.33
N ILE A 8 -6.19 -21.04 -14.35
CA ILE A 8 -6.37 -19.58 -14.39
C ILE A 8 -7.28 -19.11 -13.25
N SER A 9 -8.38 -19.83 -13.01
CA SER A 9 -9.30 -19.52 -11.90
C SER A 9 -8.62 -19.63 -10.54
N GLN A 10 -7.82 -20.68 -10.33
CA GLN A 10 -7.06 -20.88 -9.09
C GLN A 10 -6.02 -19.77 -8.89
N TYR A 11 -5.29 -19.40 -9.94
CA TYR A 11 -4.30 -18.33 -9.87
C TYR A 11 -4.95 -16.97 -9.54
N LYS A 12 -6.07 -16.65 -10.20
CA LYS A 12 -6.87 -15.45 -9.89
C LYS A 12 -7.30 -15.40 -8.43
N LYS A 13 -7.73 -16.52 -7.86
CA LYS A 13 -8.11 -16.60 -6.44
C LYS A 13 -6.91 -16.28 -5.54
N GLN A 14 -5.74 -16.84 -5.82
CA GLN A 14 -4.52 -16.57 -5.05
C GLN A 14 -4.12 -15.08 -5.10
N LEU A 15 -4.23 -14.44 -6.27
CA LEU A 15 -3.97 -13.01 -6.42
C LEU A 15 -4.97 -12.15 -5.63
N LEU A 16 -6.24 -12.53 -5.60
CA LEU A 16 -7.26 -11.84 -4.80
C LEU A 16 -6.96 -11.96 -3.29
N ASP A 17 -6.59 -13.16 -2.82
CA ASP A 17 -6.20 -13.35 -1.41
C ASP A 17 -4.96 -12.51 -1.05
N MET A 18 -4.00 -12.42 -1.97
CA MET A 18 -2.80 -11.58 -1.79
C MET A 18 -3.16 -10.09 -1.75
N LYS A 19 -4.09 -9.65 -2.62
CA LYS A 19 -4.61 -8.29 -2.65
C LYS A 19 -5.22 -7.91 -1.29
N ASP A 20 -6.05 -8.79 -0.74
CA ASP A 20 -6.71 -8.56 0.54
C ASP A 20 -5.72 -8.46 1.70
N ARG A 21 -4.69 -9.32 1.71
CA ARG A 21 -3.61 -9.24 2.71
C ARG A 21 -2.88 -7.90 2.65
N TYR A 22 -2.51 -7.45 1.46
CA TYR A 22 -1.81 -6.16 1.28
C TYR A 22 -2.69 -4.98 1.66
N CYS A 23 -3.97 -4.99 1.28
CA CYS A 23 -4.92 -3.97 1.71
C CYS A 23 -5.01 -3.87 3.23
N ARG A 24 -5.11 -4.99 3.95
CA ARG A 24 -5.16 -5.00 5.42
C ARG A 24 -3.87 -4.46 6.04
N GLN A 25 -2.70 -4.84 5.54
CA GLN A 25 -1.42 -4.33 6.01
C GLN A 25 -1.27 -2.82 5.74
N ILE A 26 -1.66 -2.34 4.56
CA ILE A 26 -1.63 -0.91 4.23
C ILE A 26 -2.56 -0.11 5.15
N LEU A 27 -3.70 -0.68 5.56
CA LEU A 27 -4.63 -0.02 6.48
C LEU A 27 -4.08 0.10 7.91
N SER A 28 -3.23 -0.82 8.37
CA SER A 28 -2.62 -0.75 9.70
C SER A 28 -1.39 0.18 9.76
N LEU A 29 -0.82 0.56 8.62
CA LEU A 29 0.38 1.40 8.56
C LEU A 29 0.05 2.91 8.51
N PRO A 30 0.89 3.78 9.10
CA PRO A 30 0.71 5.23 9.08
C PRO A 30 0.72 5.79 7.65
N LYS A 31 -0.17 6.76 7.39
CA LYS A 31 -0.25 7.49 6.12
C LYS A 31 0.72 8.67 6.11
N GLY A 32 1.12 9.08 4.91
CA GLY A 32 1.74 10.37 4.67
C GLY A 32 3.26 10.37 4.72
N THR A 33 3.81 11.44 5.28
CA THR A 33 5.24 11.74 5.28
C THR A 33 5.66 12.33 6.62
N LEU A 34 6.83 11.96 7.10
CA LEU A 34 7.50 12.70 8.16
C LEU A 34 8.13 13.98 7.59
N THR A 35 8.06 15.06 8.37
CA THR A 35 8.62 16.37 8.03
C THR A 35 9.34 16.91 9.26
N VAL A 36 10.55 17.45 9.05
CA VAL A 36 11.36 18.05 10.10
C VAL A 36 11.20 19.55 10.10
N LYS A 37 11.04 20.14 11.28
CA LYS A 37 11.20 21.58 11.51
C LYS A 37 12.37 21.81 12.43
N LYS A 38 13.33 22.63 11.98
CA LYS A 38 14.46 23.09 12.79
C LYS A 38 14.05 24.40 13.48
N LEU A 39 14.15 24.45 14.80
CA LEU A 39 13.88 25.67 15.57
C LEU A 39 14.96 25.81 16.66
N GLY A 40 15.76 26.87 16.55
CA GLY A 40 16.94 27.05 17.40
C GLY A 40 17.91 25.88 17.23
N SER A 41 18.27 25.24 18.34
CA SER A 41 19.13 24.04 18.38
C SER A 41 18.39 22.71 18.27
N GLY A 42 17.06 22.71 18.13
CA GLY A 42 16.24 21.50 18.15
C GLY A 42 15.68 21.10 16.78
N GLU A 43 15.61 19.79 16.55
CA GLU A 43 14.87 19.19 15.42
C GLU A 43 13.57 18.56 15.91
N TYR A 44 12.47 18.96 15.28
CA TYR A 44 11.11 18.54 15.66
C TYR A 44 10.43 17.86 14.48
N TRP A 45 9.97 16.64 14.71
CA TRP A 45 9.38 15.77 13.71
C TRP A 45 7.86 15.83 13.74
N TYR A 46 7.27 15.92 12.55
CA TYR A 46 5.84 15.99 12.35
C TYR A 46 5.40 14.97 11.30
N LEU A 47 4.31 14.26 11.55
CA LEU A 47 3.64 13.42 10.58
C LEU A 47 2.59 14.23 9.83
N LYS A 48 2.78 14.39 8.52
CA LYS A 48 1.88 15.10 7.62
C LYS A 48 1.15 14.12 6.72
N TYR A 49 -0.18 14.13 6.77
CA TYR A 49 -1.02 13.26 5.94
C TYR A 49 -2.34 13.94 5.57
N ARG A 50 -3.00 13.44 4.52
CA ARG A 50 -4.33 13.90 4.12
C ARG A 50 -5.38 12.98 4.71
N GLU A 51 -6.39 13.57 5.32
CA GLU A 51 -7.59 12.89 5.79
C GLU A 51 -8.81 13.58 5.16
N GLY A 52 -9.44 12.89 4.21
CA GLY A 52 -10.48 13.47 3.37
C GLY A 52 -9.99 14.74 2.65
N LYS A 53 -10.63 15.88 2.95
CA LYS A 53 -10.31 17.19 2.36
C LYS A 53 -9.27 18.00 3.14
N LYS A 54 -8.83 17.53 4.32
CA LYS A 54 -7.93 18.29 5.22
C LYS A 54 -6.52 17.69 5.23
N ILE A 55 -5.52 18.57 5.38
CA ILE A 55 -4.14 18.15 5.66
C ILE A 55 -3.94 18.22 7.17
N ILE A 56 -3.59 17.08 7.78
CA ILE A 56 -3.26 16.96 9.19
C ILE A 56 -1.75 16.98 9.33
N THR A 57 -1.26 17.74 10.31
CA THR A 57 0.16 17.77 10.68
C THR A 57 0.25 17.50 12.17
N LYS A 58 0.65 16.28 12.54
CA LYS A 58 0.71 15.79 13.91
C LYS A 58 2.15 15.87 14.42
N TYR A 59 2.37 16.53 15.55
CA TYR A 59 3.68 16.52 16.21
C TYR A 59 3.98 15.11 16.76
N ILE A 60 5.17 14.60 16.46
CA ILE A 60 5.64 13.27 16.88
C ILE A 60 6.64 13.39 18.03
N GLY A 61 7.53 14.39 18.00
CA GLY A 61 8.57 14.56 18.99
C GLY A 61 9.88 15.09 18.42
N LYS A 62 10.94 14.99 19.23
CA LYS A 62 12.32 15.09 18.75
C LYS A 62 12.76 13.77 18.11
N ILE A 63 13.97 13.72 17.56
CA ILE A 63 14.54 12.47 17.06
C ILE A 63 14.56 11.39 18.18
N SER A 64 13.98 10.23 17.88
CA SER A 64 13.84 9.10 18.79
C SER A 64 13.56 7.82 18.00
N ASP A 65 13.66 6.66 18.64
CA ASP A 65 13.36 5.36 18.01
C ASP A 65 11.93 5.31 17.44
N SER A 66 10.98 5.99 18.07
CA SER A 66 9.60 6.10 17.56
C SER A 66 9.51 6.83 16.22
N VAL A 67 10.31 7.87 15.99
CA VAL A 67 10.35 8.58 14.70
C VAL A 67 10.91 7.67 13.62
N ILE A 68 11.99 6.96 13.93
CA ILE A 68 12.64 6.01 13.02
C ILE A 68 11.68 4.87 12.66
N GLU A 69 10.94 4.35 13.64
CA GLU A 69 9.97 3.29 13.41
C GLU A 69 8.80 3.76 12.53
N ILE A 70 8.28 4.97 12.76
CA ILE A 70 7.26 5.56 11.89
C ILE A 70 7.78 5.72 10.46
N GLU A 71 9.03 6.14 10.28
CA GLU A 71 9.64 6.27 8.96
C GLU A 71 9.71 4.92 8.23
N LYS A 72 10.16 3.86 8.91
CA LYS A 72 10.19 2.49 8.39
C LYS A 72 8.80 2.01 7.99
N GLN A 73 7.80 2.26 8.82
CA GLN A 73 6.42 1.87 8.54
C GLN A 73 5.84 2.63 7.34
N ILE A 74 6.16 3.92 7.18
CA ILE A 74 5.77 4.69 5.98
C ILE A 74 6.47 4.14 4.73
N ALA A 75 7.75 3.76 4.84
CA ALA A 75 8.47 3.15 3.73
C ALA A 75 7.85 1.80 3.33
N LEU A 76 7.56 0.94 4.30
CA LEU A 76 6.85 -0.33 4.08
C LEU A 76 5.47 -0.12 3.45
N ARG A 77 4.73 0.89 3.89
CA ARG A 77 3.43 1.22 3.29
C ARG A 77 3.58 1.53 1.79
N ARG A 78 4.59 2.32 1.42
CA ARG A 78 4.85 2.68 0.01
C ARG A 78 5.24 1.47 -0.84
N THR A 79 6.03 0.55 -0.29
CA THR A 79 6.40 -0.67 -1.04
C THR A 79 5.18 -1.55 -1.27
N LEU A 80 4.35 -1.75 -0.24
CA LEU A 80 3.08 -2.48 -0.37
C LEU A 80 2.11 -1.81 -1.35
N GLU A 81 1.98 -0.47 -1.32
CA GLU A 81 1.15 0.27 -2.27
C GLU A 81 1.64 0.12 -3.73
N LYS A 82 2.95 -0.01 -3.95
CA LYS A 82 3.51 -0.31 -5.28
C LYS A 82 3.17 -1.74 -5.72
N MET A 83 3.44 -2.71 -4.85
CA MET A 83 3.13 -4.13 -5.12
C MET A 83 1.63 -4.33 -5.38
N LEU A 84 0.77 -3.61 -4.66
CA LEU A 84 -0.67 -3.66 -4.87
C LEU A 84 -1.06 -3.18 -6.28
N LYS A 85 -0.43 -2.11 -6.78
CA LYS A 85 -0.68 -1.62 -8.15
C LYS A 85 -0.25 -2.62 -9.21
N GLU A 86 0.90 -3.27 -9.01
CA GLU A 86 1.38 -4.33 -9.91
C GLU A 86 0.41 -5.51 -9.94
N LEU A 87 -0.05 -5.94 -8.75
CA LEU A 87 -1.04 -6.99 -8.60
C LEU A 87 -2.39 -6.65 -9.25
N GLU A 88 -2.83 -5.39 -9.15
CA GLU A 88 -4.04 -4.92 -9.81
C GLU A 88 -3.91 -4.91 -11.34
N ALA A 89 -2.73 -4.58 -11.87
CA ALA A 89 -2.45 -4.67 -13.30
C ALA A 89 -2.50 -6.12 -13.79
N GLU A 90 -1.95 -7.05 -13.02
CA GLU A 90 -1.99 -8.49 -13.32
C GLU A 90 -3.43 -9.04 -13.32
N LEU A 91 -4.22 -8.69 -12.31
CA LEU A 91 -5.65 -9.04 -12.26
C LEU A 91 -6.43 -8.45 -13.44
N ALA A 92 -6.08 -7.24 -13.91
CA ALA A 92 -6.69 -6.64 -15.09
C ALA A 92 -6.36 -7.40 -16.38
N LEU A 93 -5.15 -7.96 -16.50
CA LEU A 93 -4.78 -8.83 -17.62
C LEU A 93 -5.58 -10.13 -17.61
N ILE A 94 -5.68 -10.79 -16.45
CA ILE A 94 -6.46 -12.03 -16.30
C ILE A 94 -7.93 -11.81 -16.71
N ARG A 95 -8.53 -10.70 -16.28
CA ARG A 95 -9.90 -10.34 -16.68
C ARG A 95 -10.06 -10.19 -18.19
N LYS A 96 -9.06 -9.64 -18.88
CA LYS A 96 -9.07 -9.53 -20.35
C LYS A 96 -9.00 -10.91 -21.00
N PHE A 97 -8.13 -11.80 -20.50
CA PHE A 97 -8.02 -13.17 -21.01
C PHE A 97 -9.34 -13.95 -20.82
N GLU A 98 -9.98 -13.83 -19.66
CA GLU A 98 -11.30 -14.43 -19.41
C GLU A 98 -12.36 -13.91 -20.38
N ALA A 99 -12.40 -12.60 -20.65
CA ALA A 99 -13.36 -12.00 -21.57
C ALA A 99 -13.16 -12.48 -23.02
N VAL A 100 -11.91 -12.64 -23.47
CA VAL A 100 -11.59 -13.17 -24.80
C VAL A 100 -11.96 -14.66 -24.90
N ALA A 101 -11.68 -15.45 -23.87
CA ALA A 101 -11.99 -16.88 -23.83
C ALA A 101 -13.50 -17.19 -23.74
N GLN A 102 -14.33 -16.21 -23.37
CA GLN A 102 -15.80 -16.33 -23.33
C GLN A 102 -16.51 -15.75 -24.57
N GLY A 103 -15.79 -14.95 -25.37
CA GLY A 103 -16.31 -14.29 -26.58
C GLY A 103 -15.90 -14.95 -27.90
N ALA A 104 -15.19 -16.08 -27.85
CA ALA A 104 -14.82 -16.94 -28.97
C ALA A 104 -15.45 -18.32 -28.79
#